data_AF-A0A435IH20-F1
#
_entry.id   AF-A0A435IH20-F1
#
_cell.length_a   1.000
_cell.length_b   1.000
_cell.length_c   1.000
_cell.angle_alpha   90.00
_cell.angle_beta   90.00
_cell.angle_gamma   90.00
#
_symmetry.space_group_name_H-M   'P 1'
#
loop_
_entity.id
_entity.type
_entity.pdbx_description
1 polymer ?
#
loop_
_entity_poly.entity_id
_entity_poly.type
_entity_poly.pdbx_seq_one_letter_code
_entity_poly.pdbx_strand_id
1 'polypeptide(L)'
;QSLLILINLVGLGPSRVAIVLGHILVALPTTVVIMRSRFAAIPKTIREAALDLGASDWTTFRRVMLPLSLPAIVSAFMLAFLISFDEFIVVFFLAGTEPTLPLYIWSQLRFPRSLPTVMALGTSILAVSFVIAAAAEILRHRGLSATAPRPADPSQPKQTKRGELQWHST
;
A
#
# COMPACT_ATOMS: atom_id res chain seq x y z
N GLN A 1 9.99 -8.62 19.93
CA GLN A 1 10.97 -9.08 20.95
C GLN A 1 11.70 -10.36 20.53
N SER A 2 11.02 -11.37 19.99
CA SER A 2 11.62 -12.64 19.55
C SER A 2 12.65 -12.53 18.40
N LEU A 3 12.51 -11.57 17.49
CA LEU A 3 13.46 -11.31 16.39
C LEU A 3 14.85 -10.85 16.87
N LEU A 4 14.88 -10.11 17.98
CA LEU A 4 16.08 -9.51 18.57
C LEU A 4 16.99 -10.57 19.20
N ILE A 5 16.39 -11.56 19.86
CA ILE A 5 17.11 -12.70 20.46
C ILE A 5 17.71 -13.59 19.37
N LEU A 6 16.98 -13.82 18.28
CA LEU A 6 17.44 -14.66 17.17
C LEU A 6 18.65 -14.04 16.43
N ILE A 7 18.64 -12.72 16.19
CA ILE A 7 19.74 -12.01 15.51
C ILE A 7 20.98 -11.92 16.40
N ASN A 8 20.81 -11.72 17.72
CA ASN A 8 21.91 -11.69 18.68
C ASN A 8 22.57 -13.07 18.85
N LEU A 9 21.79 -14.16 18.80
CA LEU A 9 22.28 -15.55 18.90
C LEU A 9 23.07 -16.00 17.65
N VAL A 10 22.81 -15.40 16.48
CA VAL A 10 23.47 -15.73 15.21
C VAL A 10 24.84 -15.02 15.07
N GLY A 11 25.22 -14.12 16.00
CA GLY A 11 26.54 -13.48 16.00
C GLY A 11 26.75 -12.45 14.89
N LEU A 12 25.69 -12.12 14.13
CA LEU A 12 25.67 -11.00 13.21
C LEU A 12 25.47 -9.73 14.03
N GLY A 13 26.58 -9.13 14.45
CA GLY A 13 26.59 -7.83 15.10
C GLY A 13 25.84 -6.77 14.27
N PRO A 14 25.50 -5.63 14.88
CA PRO A 14 24.79 -4.56 14.20
C PRO A 14 25.56 -4.10 12.95
N SER A 15 25.01 -4.40 11.77
CA SER A 15 25.62 -4.11 10.48
C SER A 15 24.58 -3.54 9.52
N ARG A 16 25.03 -2.79 8.52
CA ARG A 16 24.15 -2.23 7.46
C ARG A 16 23.34 -3.34 6.78
N VAL A 17 23.93 -4.54 6.66
CA VAL A 17 23.29 -5.73 6.10
C VAL A 17 22.14 -6.22 6.99
N ALA A 18 22.31 -6.24 8.32
CA ALA A 18 21.24 -6.62 9.23
C ALA A 18 20.04 -5.66 9.11
N ILE A 19 20.30 -4.35 9.01
CA ILE A 19 19.25 -3.33 8.85
C ILE A 19 18.47 -3.54 7.56
N VAL A 20 19.16 -3.85 6.45
CA VAL A 20 18.51 -4.13 5.15
C VAL A 20 17.69 -5.42 5.23
N LEU A 21 18.21 -6.48 5.84
CA LEU A 21 17.49 -7.74 6.00
C LEU A 21 16.25 -7.60 6.88
N GLY A 22 16.32 -6.82 7.96
CA GLY A 22 15.17 -6.50 8.81
C GLY A 22 14.06 -5.80 8.03
N HIS A 23 14.40 -4.79 7.22
CA HIS A 23 13.44 -4.10 6.36
C HIS A 23 12.81 -5.02 5.31
N ILE A 24 13.60 -5.87 4.67
CA ILE A 24 13.10 -6.83 3.68
C ILE A 24 12.10 -7.79 4.34
N LEU A 25 12.41 -8.30 5.52
CA LEU A 25 11.57 -9.25 6.23
C LEU A 25 10.19 -8.66 6.59
N VAL A 26 10.14 -7.37 6.91
CA VAL A 26 8.89 -6.67 7.29
C VAL A 26 8.11 -6.20 6.05
N ALA A 27 8.79 -5.66 5.04
CA ALA A 27 8.14 -5.11 3.85
C ALA A 27 7.65 -6.20 2.88
N LEU A 28 8.34 -7.33 2.77
CA LEU A 28 8.00 -8.40 1.82
C LEU A 28 6.58 -8.96 2.00
N PRO A 29 6.17 -9.47 3.17
CA PRO A 29 4.87 -10.12 3.30
C PRO A 29 3.72 -9.18 2.95
N THR A 30 3.81 -7.93 3.38
CA THR A 30 2.80 -6.90 3.08
C THR A 30 2.71 -6.61 1.58
N THR A 31 3.86 -6.45 0.92
CA THR A 31 3.92 -6.21 -0.53
C THR A 31 3.38 -7.40 -1.33
N VAL A 32 3.71 -8.63 -0.91
CA VAL A 32 3.26 -9.87 -1.55
C VAL A 32 1.74 -10.02 -1.47
N VAL A 33 1.12 -9.71 -0.33
CA VAL A 33 -0.35 -9.80 -0.16
C VAL A 33 -1.07 -8.85 -1.13
N ILE A 34 -0.58 -7.61 -1.26
CA ILE A 34 -1.15 -6.61 -2.17
C ILE A 34 -1.01 -7.07 -3.61
N MET A 35 0.18 -7.53 -3.99
CA MET A 35 0.45 -7.98 -5.35
C MET A 35 -0.41 -9.20 -5.72
N ARG A 36 -0.57 -10.16 -4.78
CA ARG A 36 -1.41 -11.33 -4.97
C ARG A 36 -2.88 -10.96 -5.18
N SER A 37 -3.40 -10.02 -4.39
CA SER A 37 -4.77 -9.50 -4.58
C SER A 37 -4.96 -8.92 -5.98
N ARG A 38 -3.95 -8.21 -6.49
CA ARG A 38 -4.03 -7.55 -7.79
C ARG A 38 -3.88 -8.51 -8.96
N PHE A 39 -3.00 -9.50 -8.87
CA PHE A 39 -2.95 -10.57 -9.87
C PHE A 39 -4.20 -11.44 -9.88
N ALA A 40 -4.82 -11.69 -8.71
CA ALA A 40 -6.07 -12.44 -8.62
C ALA A 40 -7.26 -11.68 -9.22
N ALA A 41 -7.22 -10.35 -9.26
CA ALA A 41 -8.25 -9.51 -9.85
C ALA A 41 -8.22 -9.48 -11.39
N ILE A 42 -7.14 -9.93 -12.03
CA ILE A 42 -7.03 -9.97 -13.49
C ILE A 42 -7.83 -11.17 -14.02
N PRO A 43 -8.83 -10.97 -14.91
CA PRO A 43 -9.61 -12.05 -15.49
C PRO A 43 -8.72 -13.04 -16.25
N LYS A 44 -8.98 -14.35 -16.09
CA LYS A 44 -8.22 -15.40 -16.81
C LYS A 44 -8.35 -15.29 -18.33
N THR A 45 -9.48 -14.75 -18.81
CA THR A 45 -9.78 -14.53 -20.23
C THR A 45 -8.75 -13.64 -20.94
N ILE A 46 -8.11 -12.70 -20.23
CA ILE A 46 -7.06 -11.84 -20.80
C ILE A 46 -5.81 -12.66 -21.18
N ARG A 47 -5.49 -13.68 -20.38
CA ARG A 47 -4.35 -14.57 -20.65
C ARG A 47 -4.67 -15.53 -21.79
N GLU A 48 -5.88 -16.10 -21.78
CA GLU A 48 -6.37 -17.01 -22.83
C GLU A 48 -6.39 -16.29 -24.18
N ALA A 49 -6.93 -15.06 -24.25
CA ALA A 49 -6.94 -14.27 -25.47
C ALA A 49 -5.53 -13.94 -26.00
N ALA A 50 -4.55 -13.71 -25.12
CA ALA A 50 -3.17 -13.48 -25.53
C ALA A 50 -2.51 -14.75 -26.10
N LEU A 51 -2.82 -15.92 -25.53
CA LEU A 51 -2.36 -17.21 -26.04
C LEU A 51 -3.02 -17.55 -27.39
N ASP A 52 -4.31 -17.24 -27.55
CA ASP A 52 -5.06 -17.42 -28.81
C ASP A 52 -4.49 -16.56 -29.95
N LEU A 53 -3.96 -15.38 -29.63
CA LEU A 53 -3.22 -14.51 -30.56
C LEU A 53 -1.80 -14.99 -30.87
N GLY A 54 -1.38 -16.15 -30.35
CA GLY A 54 -0.07 -16.75 -30.58
C GLY A 54 1.06 -16.18 -29.70
N ALA A 55 0.75 -15.43 -28.64
CA ALA A 55 1.78 -14.94 -27.73
C ALA A 55 2.28 -16.06 -26.81
N SER A 56 3.60 -16.13 -26.56
CA SER A 56 4.17 -17.04 -25.54
C SER A 56 3.84 -16.57 -24.11
N ASP A 57 3.85 -17.47 -23.13
CA ASP A 57 3.60 -17.13 -21.71
C ASP A 57 4.47 -15.98 -21.19
N TRP A 58 5.75 -15.95 -21.58
CA TRP A 58 6.66 -14.88 -21.20
C TRP A 58 6.29 -13.54 -21.85
N THR A 59 5.88 -13.58 -23.13
CA THR A 59 5.39 -12.40 -23.85
C THR A 59 4.09 -11.89 -23.22
N THR A 60 3.15 -12.77 -22.89
CA THR A 60 1.88 -12.44 -22.25
C THR A 60 2.10 -11.83 -20.87
N PHE A 61 3.01 -12.39 -20.06
CA PHE A 61 3.36 -11.82 -18.77
C PHE A 61 3.91 -10.40 -18.90
N ARG A 62 4.96 -10.20 -19.71
CA ARG A 62 5.67 -8.91 -19.78
C ARG A 62 4.88 -7.83 -20.52
N ARG A 63 4.12 -8.20 -21.56
CA ARG A 63 3.46 -7.24 -22.47
C ARG A 63 1.99 -6.99 -22.14
N VAL A 64 1.35 -7.90 -21.39
CA VAL A 64 -0.07 -7.78 -21.02
C VAL A 64 -0.24 -7.72 -19.50
N MET A 65 0.24 -8.72 -18.76
CA MET A 65 0.01 -8.78 -17.30
C MET A 65 0.76 -7.69 -16.54
N LEU A 66 2.03 -7.46 -16.86
CA LEU A 66 2.87 -6.46 -16.22
C LEU A 66 2.29 -5.03 -16.34
N PRO A 67 1.94 -4.51 -17.54
CA PRO A 67 1.33 -3.18 -17.66
C PRO A 67 -0.05 -3.09 -17.00
N LEU A 68 -0.86 -4.17 -17.01
CA LEU A 68 -2.13 -4.19 -16.27
C LEU A 68 -1.92 -4.07 -14.76
N SER A 69 -0.87 -4.71 -14.25
CA SER A 69 -0.51 -4.69 -12.82
C SER A 69 0.32 -3.46 -12.41
N LEU A 70 0.80 -2.66 -13.35
CA LEU A 70 1.65 -1.48 -13.10
C LEU A 70 1.04 -0.46 -12.11
N PRO A 71 -0.23 -0.03 -12.21
CA PRO A 71 -0.83 0.87 -11.21
C PRO A 71 -0.88 0.21 -9.82
N ALA A 72 -1.08 -1.11 -9.75
CA ALA A 72 -1.02 -1.85 -8.50
C ALA A 72 0.41 -1.92 -7.93
N ILE A 73 1.42 -2.13 -8.78
CA ILE A 73 2.83 -2.14 -8.39
C ILE A 73 3.22 -0.79 -7.78
N VAL A 74 2.80 0.32 -8.41
CA VAL A 74 3.08 1.67 -7.89
C VAL A 74 2.41 1.90 -6.53
N SER A 75 1.16 1.50 -6.36
CA SER A 75 0.49 1.59 -5.04
C SER A 75 1.16 0.72 -3.98
N ALA A 76 1.54 -0.51 -4.33
CA ALA A 76 2.24 -1.42 -3.42
C ALA A 76 3.62 -0.88 -3.04
N PHE A 77 4.34 -0.29 -3.99
CA PHE A 77 5.64 0.35 -3.75
C PHE A 77 5.51 1.54 -2.79
N MET A 78 4.54 2.43 -3.00
CA MET A 78 4.29 3.56 -2.10
C MET A 78 3.97 3.10 -0.68
N LEU A 79 3.15 2.04 -0.55
CA LEU A 79 2.82 1.49 0.77
C LEU A 79 4.03 0.83 1.43
N ALA A 80 4.81 0.05 0.69
CA ALA A 80 6.03 -0.57 1.19
C ALA A 80 7.05 0.48 1.64
N PHE A 81 7.18 1.58 0.90
CA PHE A 81 8.00 2.72 1.29
C PHE A 81 7.50 3.38 2.58
N LEU A 82 6.18 3.59 2.70
CA LEU A 82 5.58 4.18 3.90
C LEU A 82 5.83 3.31 5.15
N ILE A 83 5.63 1.99 5.02
CA ILE A 83 5.90 1.03 6.09
C ILE A 83 7.39 1.00 6.44
N SER A 84 8.27 1.01 5.44
CA SER A 84 9.71 1.06 5.65
C SER A 84 10.15 2.34 6.36
N PHE A 85 9.50 3.47 6.11
CA PHE A 85 9.81 4.74 6.77
C PHE A 85 9.34 4.76 8.23
N ASP A 86 8.22 4.08 8.53
CA ASP A 86 7.64 3.98 9.87
C ASP A 86 8.38 2.99 10.80
N GLU A 87 9.18 2.09 10.22
CA GLU A 87 9.91 1.02 10.92
C GLU A 87 11.15 1.51 11.69
N PHE A 88 11.03 2.59 12.47
CA PHE A 88 12.13 3.12 13.28
C PHE A 88 12.56 2.15 14.40
N ILE A 89 11.62 1.37 14.95
CA ILE A 89 11.83 0.50 16.12
C ILE A 89 12.78 -0.64 15.77
N VAL A 90 12.60 -1.28 14.60
CA VAL A 90 13.46 -2.37 14.15
C VAL A 90 14.88 -1.87 13.87
N VAL A 91 15.01 -0.70 13.26
CA VAL A 91 16.34 -0.08 13.06
C VAL A 91 16.95 0.34 14.38
N PHE A 92 16.18 0.85 15.34
CA PHE A 92 16.69 1.22 16.66
C PHE A 92 17.37 0.06 17.40
N PHE A 93 16.86 -1.16 17.22
CA PHE A 93 17.44 -2.36 17.83
C PHE A 93 18.55 -3.01 17.00
N LEU A 94 18.61 -2.75 15.68
CA LEU A 94 19.63 -3.28 14.77
C LEU A 94 20.78 -2.30 14.46
N ALA A 95 20.58 -1.01 14.71
CA ALA A 95 21.58 0.01 14.50
C ALA A 95 22.56 0.03 15.66
N GLY A 96 23.80 -0.31 15.35
CA GLY A 96 24.94 -0.14 16.25
C GLY A 96 25.44 1.30 16.18
N THR A 97 26.41 1.54 15.33
CA THR A 97 27.19 2.79 15.30
C THR A 97 26.80 3.79 14.20
N GLU A 98 25.92 3.40 13.27
CA GLU A 98 25.54 4.21 12.10
C GLU A 98 24.07 4.63 12.21
N PRO A 99 23.77 5.89 12.58
CA PRO A 99 22.40 6.35 12.72
C PRO A 99 21.75 6.54 11.35
N THR A 100 20.59 5.92 11.13
CA THR A 100 19.68 6.30 10.03
C THR A 100 18.97 7.60 10.38
N LEU A 101 18.40 8.29 9.39
CA LEU A 101 17.76 9.59 9.56
C LEU A 101 16.76 9.65 10.75
N PRO A 102 15.87 8.66 10.98
CA PRO A 102 14.98 8.64 12.15
C PRO A 102 15.70 8.38 13.48
N LEU A 103 16.72 7.52 13.47
CA LEU A 103 17.55 7.21 14.63
C LEU A 103 18.39 8.39 15.10
N TYR A 104 18.87 9.19 14.14
CA TYR A 104 19.56 10.44 14.43
C TYR A 104 18.64 11.40 15.19
N ILE A 105 17.41 11.61 14.70
CA ILE A 105 16.39 12.42 15.37
C ILE A 105 16.09 11.89 16.78
N TRP A 106 15.94 10.57 16.93
CA TRP A 106 15.71 9.93 18.23
C TRP A 106 16.90 10.08 19.21
N SER A 107 18.14 9.93 18.73
CA SER A 107 19.34 10.07 19.57
C SER A 107 19.48 11.48 20.15
N GLN A 108 19.07 12.50 19.38
CA GLN A 108 19.04 13.90 19.79
C GLN A 108 17.94 14.17 20.83
N LEU A 109 16.90 13.32 20.93
CA LEU A 109 15.88 13.40 21.98
C LEU A 109 16.43 13.07 23.38
N ARG A 110 17.48 12.24 23.43
CA ARG A 110 18.05 11.71 24.68
C ARG A 110 19.01 12.69 25.37
N PHE A 111 19.48 13.72 24.65
CA PHE A 111 20.29 14.80 25.19
C PHE A 111 19.40 15.99 25.58
N PRO A 112 19.37 16.41 26.87
CA PRO A 112 18.48 17.47 27.34
C PRO A 112 18.65 18.82 26.65
N ARG A 113 19.80 19.05 26.01
CA ARG A 113 20.15 20.30 25.31
C ARG A 113 19.46 20.45 23.94
N SER A 114 19.00 19.35 23.35
CA SER A 114 18.36 19.28 22.02
C SER A 114 16.87 18.90 22.08
N LEU A 115 16.32 18.64 23.27
CA LEU A 115 14.90 18.35 23.50
C LEU A 115 13.94 19.37 22.86
N PRO A 116 14.14 20.69 22.97
CA PRO A 116 13.22 21.66 22.35
C PRO A 116 13.21 21.54 20.82
N THR A 117 14.37 21.31 20.21
CA THR A 117 14.53 21.23 18.76
C THR A 117 13.85 20.00 18.18
N VAL A 118 13.94 18.86 18.86
CA VAL A 118 13.33 17.63 18.34
C VAL A 118 11.82 17.60 18.61
N MET A 119 11.34 18.15 19.72
CA MET A 119 9.89 18.32 19.94
C MET A 119 9.27 19.27 18.92
N ALA A 120 9.99 20.30 18.48
CA ALA A 120 9.60 21.18 17.37
C ALA A 120 9.56 20.45 16.02
N LEU A 121 10.56 19.60 15.73
CA LEU A 121 10.56 18.75 14.54
C LEU A 121 9.37 17.76 14.55
N GLY A 122 9.13 17.07 15.66
CA GLY A 122 8.00 16.14 15.80
C GLY A 122 6.63 16.81 15.62
N THR A 123 6.43 17.98 16.23
CA THR A 123 5.20 18.77 16.04
C THR A 123 5.06 19.29 14.61
N SER A 124 6.15 19.67 13.94
CA SER A 124 6.10 20.08 12.54
C SER A 124 5.69 18.93 11.60
N ILE A 125 6.21 17.72 11.82
CA ILE A 125 5.85 16.52 11.04
C ILE A 125 4.38 16.17 11.27
N LEU A 126 3.91 16.19 12.53
CA LEU A 126 2.50 15.96 12.84
C LEU A 126 1.59 17.01 12.22
N ALA A 127 1.96 18.28 12.26
CA ALA A 127 1.21 19.36 11.66
C ALA A 127 1.09 19.18 10.14
N VAL A 128 2.19 18.82 9.45
CA VAL A 128 2.19 18.54 8.01
C VAL A 128 1.31 17.33 7.68
N SER A 129 1.43 16.22 8.41
CA SER A 129 0.57 15.05 8.23
C SER A 129 -0.91 15.38 8.42
N PHE A 130 -1.24 16.20 9.42
CA PHE A 130 -2.60 16.64 9.67
C PHE A 130 -3.13 17.51 8.51
N VAL A 131 -2.32 18.42 7.98
CA VAL A 131 -2.69 19.26 6.82
C VAL A 131 -2.93 18.40 5.58
N ILE A 132 -2.06 17.42 5.30
CA ILE A 132 -2.23 16.51 4.16
C ILE A 132 -3.50 15.67 4.32
N ALA A 133 -3.74 15.10 5.50
CA ALA A 133 -4.93 14.30 5.77
C ALA A 133 -6.21 15.14 5.65
N ALA A 134 -6.21 16.35 6.22
CA ALA A 134 -7.34 17.27 6.11
C ALA A 134 -7.60 17.69 4.67
N ALA A 135 -6.55 18.01 3.90
CA ALA A 135 -6.69 18.35 2.48
C ALA A 135 -7.23 17.18 1.65
N ALA A 136 -6.76 15.96 1.91
CA ALA A 136 -7.25 14.75 1.27
C ALA A 136 -8.73 14.51 1.60
N GLU A 137 -9.15 14.72 2.85
CA GLU A 137 -10.53 14.53 3.27
C GLU A 137 -11.47 15.60 2.68
N ILE A 138 -11.03 16.86 2.63
CA ILE A 138 -11.77 17.94 1.97
C ILE A 138 -11.94 17.64 0.48
N LEU A 139 -10.90 17.15 -0.20
CA LEU A 139 -10.97 16.80 -1.61
C LEU A 139 -11.89 15.59 -1.86
N ARG A 140 -11.88 14.60 -0.96
CA ARG A 140 -12.80 13.44 -1.00
C ARG A 140 -14.25 13.85 -0.78
N HIS A 141 -14.53 14.73 0.18
CA HIS A 141 -15.88 15.25 0.39
C HIS A 141 -16.40 16.07 -0.79
N ARG A 142 -15.52 16.78 -1.51
CA ARG A 142 -15.88 17.52 -2.73
C ARG A 142 -16.06 16.61 -3.96
N GLY A 143 -15.40 15.45 -3.99
CA GLY A 143 -15.54 14.43 -5.04
C GLY A 143 -16.85 13.62 -5.00
N LEU A 144 -17.51 13.54 -3.84
CA LEU A 144 -18.81 12.87 -3.69
C LEU A 144 -19.95 13.64 -4.38
N SER A 145 -19.80 14.94 -4.62
CA SER A 145 -20.79 15.74 -5.37
C SER A 145 -20.65 15.62 -6.90
N ALA A 146 -19.52 15.12 -7.41
CA ALA A 146 -19.28 15.00 -8.85
C ALA A 146 -19.78 13.68 -9.46
N THR A 147 -20.20 12.71 -8.61
CA THR A 147 -20.69 11.39 -9.04
C THR A 147 -22.10 11.11 -8.51
N ALA A 148 -22.96 12.12 -8.45
CA ALA A 148 -24.38 11.90 -8.22
C ALA A 148 -24.95 11.14 -9.44
N PRO A 149 -25.57 9.96 -9.28
CA PRO A 149 -26.26 9.28 -10.36
C PRO A 149 -27.30 10.23 -10.97
N ARG A 150 -27.23 10.42 -12.30
CA ARG A 150 -28.19 11.24 -13.05
C ARG A 150 -29.60 10.75 -12.69
N PRO A 151 -30.52 11.62 -12.23
CA PRO A 151 -31.88 11.21 -11.87
C PRO A 151 -32.52 10.50 -13.06
N ALA A 152 -33.13 9.34 -12.80
CA ALA A 152 -33.78 8.53 -13.82
C ALA A 152 -34.81 9.37 -14.58
N ASP A 153 -34.72 9.34 -15.91
CA ASP A 153 -35.57 10.09 -16.82
C ASP A 153 -37.05 9.69 -16.65
N PRO A 154 -37.95 10.61 -16.26
CA PRO A 154 -39.38 10.34 -16.11
C PRO A 154 -40.09 9.90 -17.40
N SER A 155 -39.46 10.07 -18.57
CA SER A 155 -40.03 9.72 -19.87
C SER A 155 -39.89 8.23 -20.24
N GLN A 156 -39.15 7.43 -19.44
CA GLN A 156 -39.09 5.99 -19.71
C GLN A 156 -40.41 5.32 -19.32
N PRO A 157 -41.14 4.71 -20.27
CA PRO A 157 -42.36 3.99 -19.95
C PRO A 157 -41.99 2.81 -19.06
N LYS A 158 -42.60 2.75 -17.87
CA LYS A 158 -42.52 1.60 -16.96
C LYS A 158 -42.92 0.36 -17.77
N GLN A 159 -41.94 -0.47 -18.12
CA GLN A 159 -42.19 -1.81 -18.64
C GLN A 159 -42.81 -2.61 -17.50
N THR A 160 -44.14 -2.58 -17.45
CA THR A 160 -44.97 -3.42 -16.62
C THR A 160 -44.60 -4.87 -16.93
N LYS A 161 -44.04 -5.56 -15.95
CA LYS A 161 -43.94 -7.02 -15.90
C LYS A 161 -45.35 -7.62 -16.05
N ARG A 162 -45.80 -7.80 -17.28
CA ARG A 162 -47.06 -8.45 -17.65
C ARG A 162 -46.74 -9.73 -18.42
N GLY A 163 -46.01 -10.64 -17.77
CA GLY A 163 -45.60 -11.91 -18.36
C GLY A 163 -45.27 -13.02 -17.35
N GLU A 164 -45.15 -12.73 -16.05
CA GLU A 164 -44.77 -13.73 -15.03
C GLU A 164 -45.95 -14.25 -14.18
N LEU A 165 -47.20 -13.94 -14.54
CA LEU A 165 -48.40 -14.39 -13.80
C LEU A 165 -49.19 -15.51 -14.52
N GLN A 166 -48.63 -16.12 -15.56
CA GLN A 166 -49.38 -17.08 -16.40
C GLN A 166 -48.79 -18.52 -16.43
N TRP A 167 -47.85 -18.85 -15.54
CA TRP A 167 -47.19 -20.18 -15.52
C TRP A 167 -47.53 -21.05 -14.29
N HIS A 168 -48.56 -20.72 -13.50
CA HIS A 168 -48.91 -21.48 -12.28
C HIS A 168 -50.35 -21.99 -12.20
N SER A 169 -51.09 -22.06 -13.32
CA SER A 169 -52.37 -22.77 -13.33
C SER A 169 -52.72 -23.27 -14.73
N THR A 170 -52.27 -24.48 -15.03
CA THR A 170 -52.98 -25.61 -15.66
C THR A 170 -52.00 -26.75 -15.81
#